data_AF-A0A2M8M7S1-F1
#
_entry.id   AF-A0A2M8M7S1-F1
#
_cell.length_a   1.000
_cell.length_b   1.000
_cell.length_c   1.000
_cell.angle_alpha   90.00
_cell.angle_beta   90.00
_cell.angle_gamma   90.00
#
_symmetry.space_group_name_H-M   'P 1'
#
loop_
_entity.id
_entity.type
_entity.pdbx_description
1 polymer ?
#
loop_
_entity_poly.entity_id
_entity_poly.type
_entity_poly.pdbx_seq_one_letter_code
_entity_poly.pdbx_strand_id
1 'polypeptide(L)'
;MNFISIFSVFLHPKRKTKVNKATAGKPTSTLGSFIEMAAKDVSMSTVVNYLTAVRSFGRFNNEKDVALSSITADSVKAYERWLREQGVCNNTISCYLRSLRAIYNKGVRWRKVRDAKPFKDVFMGNEQTVKTSLKAGELQRLQALDLPAGSFLAFACDLFLFSF
;
A
#
# COMPACT_ATOMS: atom_id res chain seq x y z
N MET A 1 -21.42 -5.98 35.93
CA MET A 1 -22.01 -6.82 34.87
C MET A 1 -21.05 -6.73 33.67
N ASN A 2 -19.93 -7.44 33.66
CA ASN A 2 -19.68 -8.84 33.28
C ASN A 2 -20.06 -9.21 31.83
N PHE A 3 -19.03 -9.32 30.98
CA PHE A 3 -18.82 -10.35 29.94
C PHE A 3 -17.29 -10.53 29.83
N ILE A 4 -16.68 -11.49 30.56
CA ILE A 4 -16.21 -12.82 30.09
C ILE A 4 -15.37 -12.68 28.79
N SER A 5 -14.02 -12.67 28.82
CA SER A 5 -13.04 -13.74 29.11
C SER A 5 -12.99 -14.87 28.05
N ILE A 6 -11.86 -15.58 28.00
CA ILE A 6 -11.43 -16.70 27.12
C ILE A 6 -10.56 -16.19 25.93
N PHE A 7 -9.26 -16.47 25.79
CA PHE A 7 -8.44 -17.62 26.19
C PHE A 7 -7.12 -17.21 26.86
N SER A 8 -6.83 -17.85 27.99
CA SER A 8 -5.49 -18.04 28.53
C SER A 8 -5.07 -19.50 28.32
N VAL A 9 -3.79 -19.77 28.61
CA VAL A 9 -3.13 -21.08 28.82
C VAL A 9 -2.30 -21.61 27.65
N PHE A 10 -1.00 -21.29 27.68
CA PHE A 10 0.01 -22.28 28.09
C PHE A 10 1.24 -21.56 28.65
N LEU A 11 1.44 -21.66 29.97
CA LEU A 11 2.68 -21.32 30.66
C LEU A 11 3.49 -22.61 30.85
N HIS A 12 4.82 -22.48 30.75
CA HIS A 12 5.92 -23.06 31.59
C HIS A 12 7.22 -23.12 30.74
N PRO A 13 8.43 -23.17 31.34
CA PRO A 13 9.02 -22.31 32.36
C PRO A 13 10.31 -21.60 31.85
N LYS A 14 10.82 -20.67 32.67
CA LYS A 14 11.86 -19.69 32.38
C LYS A 14 13.25 -20.28 32.11
N ARG A 15 13.95 -19.80 31.08
CA ARG A 15 15.42 -19.68 31.05
C ARG A 15 15.82 -18.23 31.29
N LYS A 16 16.61 -18.00 32.35
CA LYS A 16 17.17 -16.69 32.68
C LYS A 16 18.34 -16.39 31.74
N THR A 17 18.28 -15.26 31.04
CA THR A 17 19.43 -14.69 30.34
C THR A 17 19.54 -13.22 30.73
N LYS A 18 20.74 -12.80 31.14
CA LYS A 18 21.06 -11.48 31.71
C LYS A 18 20.46 -10.34 30.88
N VAL A 19 19.58 -9.56 31.51
CA VAL A 19 19.08 -8.29 30.97
C VAL A 19 20.11 -7.22 31.29
N ASN A 20 20.78 -6.72 30.26
CA ASN A 20 21.51 -5.46 30.35
C ASN A 20 20.51 -4.30 30.31
N LYS A 21 20.74 -3.34 31.20
CA LYS A 21 19.92 -2.18 31.55
C LYS A 21 19.44 -1.39 30.32
N ALA A 22 18.14 -1.32 30.10
CA ALA A 22 17.52 -0.51 29.05
C ALA A 22 17.56 0.98 29.44
N THR A 23 18.24 1.80 28.64
CA THR A 23 18.03 3.24 28.60
C THR A 23 16.63 3.51 28.04
N ALA A 24 15.81 4.27 28.78
CA ALA A 24 14.44 4.62 28.43
C ALA A 24 14.39 5.36 27.07
N GLY A 25 14.09 4.60 26.01
CA GLY A 25 13.88 5.12 24.66
C GLY A 25 12.44 5.59 24.48
N LYS A 26 12.27 6.71 23.77
CA LYS A 26 10.96 7.25 23.34
C LYS A 26 10.09 6.14 22.71
N PRO A 27 8.76 6.22 22.77
CA PRO A 27 7.88 5.22 22.17
C PRO A 27 8.22 5.04 20.69
N THR A 28 8.68 3.84 20.34
CA THR A 28 9.06 3.48 18.97
C THR A 28 7.81 3.57 18.09
N SER A 29 7.70 4.62 17.27
CA SER A 29 6.58 4.75 16.34
C SER A 29 6.69 3.68 15.26
N THR A 30 5.72 2.78 15.24
CA THR A 30 5.62 1.71 14.23
C THR A 30 4.93 2.22 12.98
N LEU A 31 5.01 1.47 11.88
CA LEU A 31 4.40 1.83 10.61
C LEU A 31 2.88 1.94 10.76
N GLY A 32 2.25 0.94 11.39
CA GLY A 32 0.80 0.90 11.60
C GLY A 32 0.28 2.05 12.45
N SER A 33 0.90 2.28 13.62
CA SER A 33 0.51 3.37 14.51
C SER A 33 0.77 4.77 13.93
N PHE A 34 1.72 4.90 12.99
CA PHE A 34 2.04 6.17 12.36
C PHE A 34 1.11 6.54 11.20
N ILE A 35 0.26 5.61 10.72
CA ILE A 35 -0.67 5.89 9.61
C ILE A 35 -1.65 7.00 9.98
N GLU A 36 -2.26 6.94 11.17
CA GLU A 36 -3.22 7.96 11.64
C GLU A 36 -2.60 9.35 11.62
N MET A 37 -1.35 9.41 12.05
CA MET A 37 -0.54 10.61 12.03
C MET A 37 -0.26 11.05 10.58
N ALA A 38 0.14 10.13 9.71
CA ALA A 38 0.38 10.41 8.29
C ALA A 38 -0.89 10.76 7.50
N ALA A 39 -2.08 10.42 8.00
CA ALA A 39 -3.36 10.61 7.32
C ALA A 39 -3.98 12.01 7.48
N LYS A 40 -3.56 12.81 8.47
CA LYS A 40 -4.24 14.06 8.88
C LYS A 40 -4.48 15.09 7.77
N ASP A 41 -3.61 15.15 6.75
CA ASP A 41 -3.62 16.18 5.70
C ASP A 41 -3.59 15.59 4.29
N VAL A 42 -4.21 14.42 4.08
CA VAL A 42 -4.25 13.77 2.75
C VAL A 42 -5.65 13.31 2.40
N SER A 43 -5.92 13.14 1.10
CA SER A 43 -7.22 12.65 0.62
C SER A 43 -7.50 11.22 1.10
N MET A 44 -8.78 10.85 1.20
CA MET A 44 -9.19 9.48 1.56
C MET A 44 -8.57 8.40 0.66
N SER A 45 -8.45 8.67 -0.65
CA SER A 45 -7.77 7.76 -1.58
C SER A 45 -6.29 7.56 -1.19
N THR A 46 -5.60 8.61 -0.77
CA THR A 46 -4.22 8.52 -0.27
C THR A 46 -4.12 7.70 1.00
N VAL A 47 -5.08 7.86 1.93
CA VAL A 47 -5.16 7.05 3.15
C VAL A 47 -5.34 5.57 2.82
N VAL A 48 -6.21 5.24 1.86
CA VAL A 48 -6.40 3.85 1.39
C VAL A 48 -5.12 3.28 0.78
N ASN A 49 -4.37 4.07 -0.01
CA ASN A 49 -3.08 3.65 -0.55
C ASN A 49 -2.05 3.40 0.56
N TYR A 50 -2.00 4.26 1.59
CA TYR A 50 -1.15 4.06 2.76
C TYR A 50 -1.49 2.76 3.49
N LEU A 51 -2.76 2.54 3.82
CA LEU A 51 -3.22 1.33 4.50
C LEU A 51 -2.90 0.07 3.69
N THR A 52 -3.14 0.11 2.38
CA THR A 52 -2.85 -1.02 1.48
C THR A 52 -1.35 -1.33 1.46
N ALA A 53 -0.51 -0.31 1.32
CA ALA A 53 0.93 -0.47 1.32
C ALA A 53 1.49 -0.97 2.65
N VAL A 54 0.99 -0.46 3.80
CA VAL A 54 1.40 -0.93 5.13
C VAL A 54 0.98 -2.38 5.35
N ARG A 55 -0.24 -2.77 4.97
CA ARG A 55 -0.70 -4.17 5.06
C ARG A 55 0.16 -5.10 4.22
N SER A 56 0.49 -4.69 2.99
CA SER A 56 1.36 -5.48 2.10
C SER A 56 2.77 -5.62 2.67
N PHE A 57 3.32 -4.54 3.24
CA PHE A 57 4.62 -4.59 3.92
C PHE A 57 4.57 -5.45 5.20
N GLY A 58 3.45 -5.45 5.93
CA GLY A 58 3.21 -6.32 7.07
C GLY A 58 3.24 -7.80 6.68
N ARG A 59 2.60 -8.18 5.56
CA ARG A 59 2.66 -9.55 5.01
C ARG A 59 4.09 -9.97 4.68
N PHE A 60 4.85 -9.10 4.03
CA PHE A 60 6.28 -9.32 3.78
C PHE A 60 7.06 -9.55 5.09
N ASN A 61 6.70 -8.84 6.15
CA ASN A 61 7.33 -8.95 7.47
C ASN A 61 6.64 -9.98 8.40
N ASN A 62 6.00 -11.02 7.86
CA ASN A 62 5.33 -12.08 8.64
C ASN A 62 4.28 -11.56 9.63
N GLU A 63 3.45 -10.61 9.20
CA GLU A 63 2.38 -9.97 9.98
C GLU A 63 2.88 -9.21 11.24
N LYS A 64 4.18 -8.92 11.31
CA LYS A 64 4.76 -8.12 12.38
C LYS A 64 4.84 -6.65 11.96
N ASP A 65 4.31 -5.76 12.79
CA ASP A 65 4.47 -4.33 12.59
C ASP A 65 5.95 -3.92 12.74
N VAL A 66 6.36 -2.91 11.98
CA VAL A 66 7.76 -2.52 11.80
C VAL A 66 7.98 -1.13 12.35
N ALA A 67 9.05 -0.94 13.13
CA ALA A 67 9.46 0.38 13.58
C ALA A 67 9.85 1.25 12.37
N LEU A 68 9.48 2.53 12.36
CA LEU A 68 9.94 3.45 11.30
C LEU A 68 11.47 3.49 11.22
N SER A 69 12.16 3.37 12.36
CA SER A 69 13.61 3.36 12.45
C SER A 69 14.28 2.09 11.89
N SER A 70 13.55 0.98 11.74
CA SER A 70 14.10 -0.25 11.17
C SER A 70 13.93 -0.34 9.65
N ILE A 71 13.30 0.64 9.01
CA ILE A 71 13.22 0.69 7.54
C ILE A 71 14.57 1.15 6.99
N THR A 72 15.26 0.23 6.32
CA THR A 72 16.55 0.43 5.66
C THR A 72 16.43 0.26 4.15
N ALA A 73 17.43 0.74 3.40
CA ALA A 73 17.50 0.53 1.96
C ALA A 73 17.43 -0.96 1.58
N ASP A 74 18.08 -1.83 2.37
CA ASP A 74 18.04 -3.28 2.15
C ASP A 74 16.65 -3.86 2.39
N SER A 75 15.94 -3.43 3.43
CA SER A 75 14.56 -3.87 3.69
C SER A 75 13.61 -3.46 2.57
N VAL A 76 13.78 -2.25 2.00
CA VAL A 76 12.93 -1.77 0.91
C VAL A 76 13.24 -2.52 -0.38
N LYS A 77 14.52 -2.81 -0.68
CA LYS A 77 14.92 -3.64 -1.83
C LYS A 77 14.42 -5.08 -1.71
N ALA A 78 14.49 -5.65 -0.50
CA ALA A 78 13.97 -6.99 -0.24
C ALA A 78 12.44 -7.04 -0.44
N TYR A 79 11.73 -6.02 0.03
CA TYR A 79 10.29 -5.89 -0.19
C TYR A 79 9.93 -5.72 -1.68
N GLU A 80 10.67 -4.89 -2.42
CA GLU A 80 10.49 -4.73 -3.86
C GLU A 80 10.66 -6.09 -4.58
N ARG A 81 11.72 -6.82 -4.26
CA ARG A 81 11.97 -8.15 -4.84
C ARG A 81 10.83 -9.12 -4.49
N TRP A 82 10.40 -9.15 -3.24
CA TRP A 82 9.29 -9.99 -2.80
C TRP A 82 8.02 -9.69 -3.60
N LEU A 83 7.67 -8.41 -3.83
CA LEU A 83 6.52 -8.05 -4.66
C LEU A 83 6.64 -8.55 -6.10
N ARG A 84 7.85 -8.45 -6.70
CA ARG A 84 8.12 -8.96 -8.05
C ARG A 84 7.95 -10.48 -8.12
N GLU A 85 8.44 -11.20 -7.13
CA GLU A 85 8.28 -12.66 -7.01
C GLU A 85 6.82 -13.08 -6.86
N GLN A 86 5.98 -12.24 -6.25
CA GLN A 86 4.52 -12.43 -6.19
C GLN A 86 3.79 -12.03 -7.48
N GLY A 87 4.50 -11.61 -8.54
CA GLY A 87 3.89 -11.21 -9.81
C GLY A 87 3.18 -9.86 -9.77
N VAL A 88 3.46 -9.01 -8.77
CA VAL A 88 2.86 -7.67 -8.69
C VAL A 88 3.46 -6.78 -9.78
N CYS A 89 2.61 -6.10 -10.54
CA CYS A 89 3.07 -5.22 -11.63
C CYS A 89 3.82 -3.98 -11.11
N ASN A 90 4.73 -3.43 -11.94
CA ASN A 90 5.61 -2.33 -11.54
C ASN A 90 4.85 -1.09 -11.05
N ASN A 91 3.68 -0.79 -11.64
CA ASN A 91 2.86 0.35 -11.21
C ASN A 91 2.34 0.19 -9.79
N THR A 92 1.90 -1.02 -9.42
CA THR A 92 1.45 -1.32 -8.06
C THR A 92 2.62 -1.31 -7.08
N ILE A 93 3.77 -1.87 -7.46
CA ILE A 93 5.02 -1.79 -6.68
C ILE A 93 5.39 -0.32 -6.41
N SER A 94 5.43 0.50 -7.45
CA SER A 94 5.71 1.94 -7.37
C SER A 94 4.70 2.70 -6.50
N CYS A 95 3.43 2.30 -6.50
CA CYS A 95 2.39 2.86 -5.64
C CYS A 95 2.65 2.54 -4.16
N TYR A 96 2.97 1.28 -3.84
CA TYR A 96 3.29 0.87 -2.48
C TYR A 96 4.54 1.58 -1.97
N LEU A 97 5.60 1.62 -2.77
CA LEU A 97 6.85 2.27 -2.40
C LEU A 97 6.69 3.79 -2.19
N ARG A 98 5.92 4.48 -3.03
CA ARG A 98 5.58 5.90 -2.81
C ARG A 98 4.84 6.11 -1.50
N SER A 99 3.86 5.25 -1.21
CA SER A 99 3.07 5.33 0.02
C SER A 99 3.95 5.17 1.25
N LEU A 100 4.78 4.12 1.28
CA LEU A 100 5.74 3.87 2.36
C LEU A 100 6.75 5.03 2.50
N ARG A 101 7.27 5.55 1.39
CA ARG A 101 8.19 6.70 1.39
C ARG A 101 7.53 7.95 1.96
N ALA A 102 6.28 8.22 1.61
CA ALA A 102 5.55 9.38 2.12
C ALA A 102 5.33 9.28 3.63
N ILE A 103 4.94 8.10 4.13
CA ILE A 103 4.80 7.82 5.57
C ILE A 103 6.15 8.03 6.28
N TYR A 104 7.23 7.44 5.76
CA TYR A 104 8.58 7.58 6.33
C TYR A 104 9.04 9.05 6.36
N ASN A 105 8.87 9.77 5.26
CA ASN A 105 9.26 11.18 5.15
C ASN A 105 8.46 12.07 6.10
N LYS A 106 7.18 11.77 6.37
CA LYS A 106 6.42 12.45 7.44
C LYS A 106 7.03 12.15 8.82
N GLY A 107 7.47 10.92 9.07
CA GLY A 107 8.22 10.55 10.27
C GLY A 107 9.51 11.36 10.43
N VAL A 108 10.26 11.56 9.34
CA VAL A 108 11.46 12.40 9.30
C VAL A 108 11.11 13.86 9.62
N ARG A 109 10.10 14.42 8.92
CA ARG A 109 9.65 15.81 9.11
C ARG A 109 9.25 16.10 10.54
N TRP A 110 8.60 15.16 11.22
CA TRP A 110 8.17 15.27 12.61
C TRP A 110 9.20 14.76 13.63
N ARG A 111 10.44 14.53 13.19
CA ARG A 111 11.57 14.10 14.04
C ARG A 111 11.28 12.81 14.83
N LYS A 112 10.47 11.92 14.27
CA LYS A 112 10.18 10.58 14.83
C LYS A 112 11.20 9.54 14.38
N VAL A 113 11.86 9.76 13.24
CA VAL A 113 12.95 8.93 12.73
C VAL A 113 14.04 9.83 12.13
N ARG A 114 15.29 9.34 12.13
CA ARG A 114 16.41 9.99 11.44
C ARG A 114 16.20 9.89 9.93
N ASP A 115 16.58 10.91 9.17
CA ASP A 115 16.59 10.85 7.71
C ASP A 115 17.71 9.92 7.20
N ALA A 116 17.39 8.63 7.05
CA ALA A 116 18.32 7.64 6.50
C ALA A 116 18.14 7.42 4.98
N LYS A 117 17.17 8.12 4.36
CA LYS A 117 16.83 8.02 2.93
C LYS A 117 16.73 6.58 2.38
N PRO A 118 15.96 5.66 3.01
CA PRO A 118 15.92 4.24 2.63
C PRO A 118 15.31 3.98 1.23
N PHE A 119 14.59 4.94 0.65
CA PHE A 119 13.94 4.81 -0.66
C PHE A 119 14.75 5.42 -1.81
N LYS A 120 16.03 5.78 -1.60
CA LYS A 120 16.82 6.51 -2.60
C LYS A 120 17.08 5.70 -3.87
N ASP A 121 17.39 4.41 -3.74
CA ASP A 121 17.89 3.58 -4.84
C ASP A 121 16.84 2.57 -5.36
N VAL A 122 15.56 2.84 -5.10
CA VAL A 122 14.47 1.91 -5.42
C VAL A 122 13.69 2.45 -6.61
N PHE A 123 13.37 1.59 -7.58
CA PHE A 123 12.63 2.00 -8.76
C PHE A 123 11.22 2.50 -8.36
N MET A 124 10.95 3.76 -8.68
CA MET A 124 9.64 4.40 -8.47
C MET A 124 9.05 4.91 -9.80
N GLY A 125 9.53 4.42 -10.94
CA GLY A 125 9.04 4.81 -12.25
C GLY A 125 7.62 4.32 -12.51
N ASN A 126 7.00 4.87 -13.54
CA ASN A 126 5.69 4.45 -14.03
C ASN A 126 5.92 3.64 -15.30
N GLU A 127 5.30 2.47 -15.38
CA GLU A 127 5.22 1.68 -16.60
C GLU A 127 4.01 2.14 -17.40
N GLN A 128 4.19 2.31 -18.72
CA GLN A 128 3.12 2.78 -19.58
C GLN A 128 1.99 1.74 -19.60
N THR A 129 0.81 2.15 -19.13
CA THR A 129 -0.38 1.32 -19.26
C THR A 129 -0.93 1.46 -20.67
N VAL A 130 -1.35 0.35 -21.26
CA VAL A 130 -2.06 0.37 -22.54
C VAL A 130 -3.38 1.11 -22.33
N LYS A 131 -3.67 2.11 -23.17
CA LYS A 131 -4.94 2.84 -23.14
C LYS A 131 -6.08 1.87 -23.48
N THR A 132 -6.98 1.62 -22.54
CA THR A 132 -8.15 0.75 -22.73
C THR A 132 -9.36 1.48 -23.31
N SER A 133 -9.30 2.81 -23.44
CA SER A 133 -10.37 3.57 -24.08
C SER A 133 -10.37 3.32 -25.59
N LEU A 134 -11.56 3.32 -26.17
CA LEU A 134 -11.72 3.31 -27.61
C LEU A 134 -11.09 4.53 -28.28
N LYS A 135 -10.55 4.33 -29.47
CA LYS A 135 -10.10 5.38 -30.39
C LYS A 135 -11.30 5.88 -31.21
N ALA A 136 -11.17 7.06 -31.80
CA ALA A 136 -12.24 7.64 -32.64
C ALA A 136 -12.69 6.69 -33.77
N GLY A 137 -11.77 5.98 -34.43
CA GLY A 137 -12.12 4.99 -35.45
C GLY A 137 -12.86 3.78 -34.91
N GLU A 138 -12.68 3.42 -33.64
CA GLU A 138 -13.42 2.33 -33.00
C GLU A 138 -14.83 2.79 -32.61
N LEU A 139 -14.99 4.05 -32.18
CA LEU A 139 -16.31 4.67 -31.97
C LEU A 139 -17.11 4.75 -33.27
N GLN A 140 -16.47 5.12 -34.38
CA GLN A 140 -17.11 5.14 -35.70
C GLN A 140 -17.56 3.74 -36.14
N ARG A 141 -16.76 2.70 -35.85
CA ARG A 141 -17.15 1.31 -36.12
C ARG A 141 -18.33 0.86 -35.27
N LEU A 142 -18.42 1.30 -34.01
CA LEU A 142 -19.57 1.03 -33.15
C LEU A 142 -20.83 1.74 -33.66
N GLN A 143 -20.71 2.99 -34.11
CA GLN A 143 -21.84 3.73 -34.68
C GLN A 143 -22.34 3.10 -35.99
N ALA A 144 -21.44 2.57 -36.82
CA ALA A 144 -21.77 1.97 -38.10
C ALA A 144 -22.21 0.50 -38.00
N LEU A 145 -22.35 -0.05 -36.78
CA LEU A 145 -22.75 -1.44 -36.59
C LEU A 145 -24.22 -1.60 -37.01
N ASP A 146 -24.49 -2.56 -37.92
CA ASP A 146 -25.86 -2.86 -38.32
C ASP A 146 -26.56 -3.66 -37.21
N LEU A 147 -27.37 -2.95 -36.43
CA LEU A 147 -28.09 -3.50 -35.28
C LEU A 147 -29.60 -3.44 -35.54
N PRO A 148 -30.36 -4.49 -35.18
CA PRO A 148 -31.81 -4.46 -35.34
C PRO A 148 -32.42 -3.28 -34.58
N ALA A 149 -33.20 -2.47 -35.29
CA ALA A 149 -33.86 -1.30 -34.72
C ALA A 149 -34.76 -1.71 -33.52
N GLY A 150 -34.67 -0.96 -32.43
CA GLY A 150 -35.39 -1.26 -31.19
C GLY A 150 -34.82 -2.42 -30.35
N SER A 151 -33.71 -3.04 -30.77
CA SER A 151 -33.02 -4.02 -29.93
C SER A 151 -32.36 -3.37 -28.72
N PHE A 152 -32.25 -4.12 -27.62
CA PHE A 152 -31.50 -3.69 -26.44
C PHE A 152 -30.03 -3.37 -26.76
N LEU A 153 -29.44 -4.09 -27.73
CA LEU A 153 -28.07 -3.88 -28.15
C LEU A 153 -27.89 -2.54 -28.89
N ALA A 154 -28.83 -2.15 -29.75
CA ALA A 154 -28.86 -0.83 -30.38
C ALA A 154 -28.96 0.27 -29.31
N PHE A 155 -29.90 0.13 -28.39
CA PHE A 155 -30.06 1.09 -27.29
C PHE A 155 -28.82 1.21 -26.39
N ALA A 156 -28.15 0.09 -26.07
CA ALA A 156 -26.92 0.10 -25.29
C ALA A 156 -25.77 0.77 -26.05
N CYS A 157 -25.66 0.57 -27.37
CA CYS A 157 -24.68 1.26 -28.20
C CYS A 157 -24.94 2.77 -28.25
N ASP A 158 -26.20 3.18 -28.41
CA ASP A 158 -26.59 4.60 -28.41
C ASP A 158 -26.26 5.26 -27.07
N LEU A 159 -26.60 4.61 -25.95
CA LEU A 159 -26.30 5.13 -24.62
C LEU A 159 -24.79 5.20 -24.36
N PHE A 160 -24.04 4.19 -24.83
CA PHE A 160 -22.58 4.19 -24.74
C PHE A 160 -21.97 5.35 -25.54
N LEU A 161 -22.40 5.55 -26.78
CA LEU A 161 -21.93 6.64 -27.65
C LEU A 161 -22.31 8.02 -27.11
N PHE A 162 -23.48 8.17 -26.49
CA PHE A 162 -23.90 9.42 -25.83
C PHE A 162 -23.06 9.75 -24.59
N SER A 163 -22.60 8.74 -23.86
CA SER A 163 -21.90 8.90 -22.58
C SER A 163 -20.38 9.07 -22.70
N PHE A 164 -19.84 8.99 -23.92
CA PHE A 164 -18.40 9.07 -24.23
C PHE A 164 -17.98 10.49 -24.64
#